data_AF-A0A1I1WJ12-F1
#
_entry.id   AF-A0A1I1WJ12-F1
#
_cell.length_a   1.000
_cell.length_b   1.000
_cell.length_c   1.000
_cell.angle_alpha   90.00
_cell.angle_beta   90.00
_cell.angle_gamma   90.00
#
_symmetry.space_group_name_H-M   'P 1'
#
loop_
_entity.id
_entity.type
_entity.pdbx_description
1 polymer ?
#
loop_
_entity_poly.entity_id
_entity_poly.type
_entity_poly.pdbx_seq_one_letter_code
_entity_poly.pdbx_strand_id
1 'polypeptide(L)'
;LLMFVVGCFFFLPFPAWSKFIGFITSAFAVSFAPGCLVVGAMRRQLPDQDRPFRLPGGDTIPLLAFFSSNLLVFWSTWSINEKMLIGLLVGYVVFVIYHVTTKHDTPPVDFKAGSWFPVWLAGMLALSYFGEVTPNQPADAGLVLQGGDGPIGVGLGALIIVVWSVLIYYYAMAVRLPSRRVASYVEKTPTDAPNTAG
;
A
#
# COMPACT_ATOMS: atom_id res chain seq x y z
N LEU A 1 -5.95 -8.87 -31.87
CA LEU A 1 -5.67 -7.91 -32.96
C LEU A 1 -5.70 -6.46 -32.46
N LEU A 2 -6.80 -5.97 -31.89
CA LEU A 2 -6.87 -4.62 -31.29
C LEU A 2 -5.77 -4.37 -30.24
N MET A 3 -5.65 -5.26 -29.23
CA MET A 3 -4.62 -5.18 -28.19
C MET A 3 -3.18 -5.24 -28.75
N PHE A 4 -2.99 -5.92 -29.88
CA PHE A 4 -1.69 -6.05 -30.54
C PHE A 4 -1.30 -4.74 -31.23
N VAL A 5 -2.23 -4.13 -31.98
CA VAL A 5 -2.02 -2.83 -32.64
C VAL A 5 -1.83 -1.71 -31.61
N VAL A 6 -2.63 -1.71 -30.54
CA VAL A 6 -2.48 -0.78 -29.42
C VAL A 6 -1.13 -0.99 -28.72
N GLY A 7 -0.74 -2.25 -28.46
CA GLY A 7 0.56 -2.58 -27.88
C GLY A 7 1.74 -2.06 -28.70
N CYS A 8 1.74 -2.26 -30.03
CA CYS A 8 2.77 -1.75 -30.92
C CYS A 8 2.86 -0.21 -30.93
N PHE A 9 1.71 0.49 -30.83
CA PHE A 9 1.68 1.95 -30.77
C PHE A 9 2.28 2.49 -29.46
N PHE A 10 2.06 1.81 -28.33
CA PHE A 10 2.62 2.19 -27.03
C PHE A 10 4.13 1.88 -26.88
N PHE A 11 4.68 0.98 -27.69
CA PHE A 11 6.11 0.65 -27.73
C PHE A 11 6.97 1.67 -28.47
N LEU A 12 6.36 2.60 -29.22
CA LEU A 12 7.07 3.75 -29.77
C LEU A 12 7.64 4.58 -28.61
N PRO A 13 8.85 5.18 -28.75
CA PRO A 13 9.56 5.86 -27.67
C PRO A 13 8.95 7.23 -27.36
N PHE A 14 7.68 7.24 -26.94
CA PHE A 14 6.98 8.42 -26.47
C PHE A 14 7.22 8.55 -24.95
N PRO A 15 7.58 9.75 -24.45
CA PRO A 15 7.79 10.00 -23.01
C PRO A 15 6.61 9.57 -22.12
N ALA A 16 5.40 9.54 -22.69
CA ALA A 16 4.18 9.10 -22.01
C ALA A 16 4.23 7.64 -21.55
N TRP A 17 4.87 6.73 -22.29
CA TRP A 17 4.93 5.31 -21.94
C TRP A 17 5.75 5.06 -20.67
N SER A 18 6.92 5.70 -20.57
CA SER A 18 7.77 5.61 -19.37
C SER A 18 7.04 6.14 -18.12
N LYS A 19 6.36 7.29 -18.23
CA LYS A 19 5.56 7.86 -17.12
C LYS A 19 4.39 6.96 -16.71
N PHE A 20 3.73 6.31 -17.67
CA PHE A 20 2.62 5.39 -17.42
C PHE A 20 3.07 4.12 -16.70
N ILE A 21 4.18 3.50 -17.13
CA ILE A 21 4.74 2.32 -16.44
C ILE A 21 5.11 2.68 -15.01
N GLY A 22 5.80 3.81 -14.80
CA GLY A 22 6.15 4.27 -13.45
C GLY A 22 4.93 4.40 -12.52
N PHE A 23 3.84 4.95 -13.04
CA PHE A 23 2.57 5.04 -12.32
C PHE A 23 1.98 3.67 -11.97
N ILE A 24 1.89 2.76 -12.95
CA ILE A 24 1.34 1.41 -12.74
C ILE A 24 2.19 0.62 -11.73
N THR A 25 3.51 0.65 -11.85
CA THR A 25 4.41 -0.06 -10.94
C THR A 25 4.24 0.44 -9.50
N SER A 26 4.15 1.75 -9.31
CA SER A 26 3.87 2.37 -8.00
C SER A 26 2.52 1.94 -7.45
N ALA A 27 1.48 1.99 -8.29
CA ALA A 27 0.12 1.63 -7.90
C ALA A 27 0.02 0.16 -7.48
N PHE A 28 0.70 -0.75 -8.18
CA PHE A 28 0.79 -2.14 -7.77
C PHE A 28 1.56 -2.31 -6.47
N ALA A 29 2.69 -1.62 -6.29
CA ALA A 29 3.47 -1.68 -5.06
C ALA A 29 2.63 -1.26 -3.84
N VAL A 30 1.88 -0.16 -3.95
CA VAL A 30 0.94 0.31 -2.91
C VAL A 30 -0.19 -0.68 -2.69
N SER A 31 -0.72 -1.30 -3.74
CA SER A 31 -1.83 -2.25 -3.65
C SER A 31 -1.44 -3.54 -2.92
N PHE A 32 -0.21 -4.03 -3.12
CA PHE A 32 0.27 -5.27 -2.47
C PHE A 32 0.85 -5.05 -1.07
N ALA A 33 1.31 -3.83 -0.74
CA ALA A 33 1.89 -3.51 0.56
C ALA A 33 0.99 -3.87 1.77
N PRO A 34 -0.31 -3.52 1.81
CA PRO A 34 -1.21 -3.96 2.87
C PRO A 34 -1.31 -5.48 3.01
N GLY A 35 -1.21 -6.23 1.91
CA GLY A 35 -1.26 -7.70 1.92
C GLY A 35 -0.16 -8.32 2.78
N CYS A 36 1.03 -7.72 2.77
CA CYS A 36 2.14 -8.14 3.64
C CYS A 36 1.77 -7.99 5.13
N LEU A 37 1.15 -6.87 5.50
CA LEU A 37 0.73 -6.60 6.88
C LEU A 37 -0.39 -7.54 7.33
N VAL A 38 -1.32 -7.86 6.43
CA VAL A 38 -2.40 -8.82 6.69
C VAL A 38 -1.84 -10.20 7.06
N VAL A 39 -0.81 -10.69 6.37
CA VAL A 39 -0.17 -11.97 6.72
C VAL A 39 0.38 -11.94 8.15
N GLY A 40 1.05 -10.85 8.53
CA GLY A 40 1.59 -10.66 9.89
C GLY A 40 0.50 -10.58 10.97
N ALA A 41 -0.60 -9.87 10.68
CA ALA A 41 -1.73 -9.74 11.59
C ALA A 41 -2.50 -11.06 11.76
N MET A 42 -2.82 -11.74 10.65
CA MET A 42 -3.60 -13.00 10.64
C MET A 42 -2.88 -14.15 11.32
N ARG A 43 -1.53 -14.19 11.28
CA ARG A 43 -0.72 -15.16 12.07
C ARG A 43 -0.95 -15.04 13.57
N ARG A 44 -1.18 -13.83 14.06
CA ARG A 44 -1.39 -13.54 15.48
C ARG A 44 -2.85 -13.60 15.90
N GLN A 45 -3.76 -13.25 14.99
CA GLN A 45 -5.19 -13.22 15.26
C GLN A 45 -5.82 -14.61 15.21
N LEU A 46 -5.33 -15.47 14.31
CA LEU A 46 -5.90 -16.80 14.05
C LEU A 46 -4.78 -17.85 13.95
N PRO A 47 -4.01 -18.10 15.03
CA PRO A 47 -2.87 -19.03 14.99
C PRO A 47 -3.29 -20.47 14.70
N ASP A 48 -4.46 -20.89 15.21
CA ASP A 48 -4.95 -22.27 15.15
C ASP A 48 -5.73 -22.61 13.88
N GLN A 49 -5.89 -21.66 12.96
CA GLN A 49 -6.54 -21.93 11.68
C GLN A 49 -5.71 -22.89 10.81
N ASP A 50 -6.38 -23.86 10.20
CA ASP A 50 -5.76 -24.77 9.24
C ASP A 50 -5.34 -24.00 7.99
N ARG A 51 -4.05 -24.11 7.64
CA ARG A 51 -3.45 -23.36 6.54
C ARG A 51 -2.85 -24.34 5.54
N PRO A 52 -3.45 -24.49 4.34
CA PRO A 52 -2.88 -25.32 3.27
C PRO A 52 -1.46 -24.88 2.90
N PHE A 53 -1.15 -23.60 3.06
CA PHE A 53 0.17 -23.03 2.84
C PHE A 53 0.66 -22.23 4.05
N ARG A 54 1.87 -22.53 4.52
CA ARG A 54 2.56 -21.81 5.61
C ARG A 54 3.83 -21.17 5.09
N LEU A 55 3.81 -19.84 4.93
CA LEU A 55 5.00 -19.09 4.52
C LEU A 55 6.10 -19.21 5.61
N PRO A 56 7.31 -19.69 5.28
CA PRO A 56 8.42 -19.73 6.24
C PRO A 56 8.85 -18.31 6.66
N GLY A 57 9.68 -18.17 7.69
CA GLY A 57 10.28 -16.88 8.06
C GLY A 57 9.42 -15.92 8.89
N GLY A 58 8.31 -16.37 9.50
CA GLY A 58 7.60 -15.57 10.51
C GLY A 58 7.19 -14.17 10.01
N ASP A 59 7.70 -13.13 10.66
CA ASP A 59 7.47 -11.72 10.27
C ASP A 59 8.51 -11.16 9.31
N THR A 60 9.65 -11.84 9.11
CA THR A 60 10.75 -11.28 8.31
C THR A 60 10.37 -11.16 6.84
N ILE A 61 9.73 -12.19 6.26
CA ILE A 61 9.30 -12.15 4.86
C ILE A 61 8.22 -11.08 4.63
N PRO A 62 7.13 -11.01 5.44
CA PRO A 62 6.17 -9.91 5.35
C PRO A 62 6.81 -8.52 5.47
N LEU A 63 7.75 -8.34 6.40
CA LEU A 63 8.41 -7.06 6.61
C LEU A 63 9.30 -6.68 5.42
N LEU A 64 10.08 -7.62 4.89
CA LEU A 64 10.93 -7.39 3.71
C LEU A 64 10.10 -7.09 2.46
N ALA A 65 8.97 -7.78 2.29
CA ALA A 65 8.04 -7.50 1.20
C ALA A 65 7.43 -6.10 1.32
N PHE A 66 6.99 -5.71 2.52
CA PHE A 66 6.46 -4.36 2.78
C PHE A 66 7.52 -3.28 2.55
N PHE A 67 8.75 -3.50 3.02
CA PHE A 67 9.89 -2.63 2.75
C PHE A 67 10.15 -2.47 1.25
N SER A 68 10.17 -3.58 0.51
CA SER A 68 10.39 -3.59 -0.94
C SER A 68 9.32 -2.80 -1.68
N SER A 69 8.05 -2.95 -1.29
CA SER A 69 6.95 -2.14 -1.83
C SER A 69 7.14 -0.66 -1.56
N ASN A 70 7.53 -0.26 -0.34
CA ASN A 70 7.79 1.13 0.00
C ASN A 70 8.98 1.71 -0.78
N LEU A 71 10.00 0.91 -1.04
CA LEU A 71 11.16 1.32 -1.82
C LEU A 71 10.80 1.58 -3.29
N LEU A 72 9.94 0.74 -3.89
CA LEU A 72 9.43 0.96 -5.25
C LEU A 72 8.64 2.27 -5.38
N VAL A 73 7.83 2.59 -4.36
CA VAL A 73 7.12 3.88 -4.31
C VAL A 73 8.12 5.02 -4.13
N PHE A 74 9.11 4.87 -3.24
CA PHE A 74 10.11 5.91 -3.00
C PHE A 74 10.97 6.24 -4.23
N TRP A 75 11.31 5.24 -5.06
CA TRP A 75 12.02 5.45 -6.32
C TRP A 75 11.19 6.06 -7.44
N SER A 76 9.89 6.21 -7.22
CA SER A 76 9.02 6.84 -8.21
C SER A 76 9.08 8.36 -8.08
N THR A 77 8.98 9.05 -9.22
CA THR A 77 9.09 10.51 -9.27
C THR A 77 7.97 11.18 -8.47
N TRP A 78 8.28 12.35 -7.89
CA TRP A 78 7.33 13.17 -7.13
C TRP A 78 5.97 13.34 -7.84
N SER A 79 5.96 13.73 -9.11
CA SER A 79 4.73 13.95 -9.89
C SER A 79 3.82 12.69 -9.97
N ILE A 80 4.38 11.49 -9.83
CA ILE A 80 3.61 10.24 -9.78
C ILE A 80 3.07 10.03 -8.36
N ASN A 81 3.97 10.05 -7.37
CA ASN A 81 3.66 9.75 -5.98
C ASN A 81 2.64 10.72 -5.40
N GLU A 82 2.78 12.01 -5.67
CA GLU A 82 1.89 13.03 -5.20
C GLU A 82 0.44 12.76 -5.63
N LYS A 83 0.21 12.58 -6.94
CA LYS A 83 -1.12 12.32 -7.50
C LYS A 83 -1.73 11.04 -6.94
N MET A 84 -0.91 9.98 -6.87
CA MET A 84 -1.35 8.67 -6.40
C MET A 84 -1.67 8.67 -4.91
N LEU A 85 -0.75 9.14 -4.06
CA LEU A 85 -0.89 9.10 -2.60
C LEU A 85 -1.94 10.11 -2.11
N ILE A 86 -2.00 11.32 -2.68
CA ILE A 86 -3.07 12.28 -2.37
C ILE A 86 -4.42 11.72 -2.83
N GLY A 87 -4.50 11.15 -4.04
CA GLY A 87 -5.73 10.51 -4.52
C GLY A 87 -6.22 9.41 -3.58
N LEU A 88 -5.31 8.59 -3.05
CA LEU A 88 -5.64 7.53 -2.09
C LEU A 88 -6.04 8.08 -0.71
N LEU A 89 -5.39 9.14 -0.23
CA LEU A 89 -5.79 9.85 0.99
C LEU A 89 -7.18 10.47 0.85
N VAL A 90 -7.48 11.11 -0.28
CA VAL A 90 -8.82 11.65 -0.59
C VAL A 90 -9.84 10.51 -0.63
N GLY A 91 -9.52 9.39 -1.30
CA GLY A 91 -10.37 8.21 -1.32
C GLY A 91 -10.67 7.67 0.09
N TYR A 92 -9.66 7.66 0.97
CA TYR A 92 -9.83 7.29 2.37
C TYR A 92 -10.75 8.27 3.11
N VAL A 93 -10.59 9.59 2.92
CA VAL A 93 -11.47 10.60 3.52
C VAL A 93 -12.91 10.42 3.04
N VAL A 94 -13.12 10.22 1.74
CA VAL A 94 -14.44 9.95 1.16
C VAL A 94 -15.06 8.69 1.77
N PHE A 95 -14.27 7.62 1.92
CA PHE A 95 -14.71 6.39 2.60
C PHE A 95 -15.17 6.65 4.04
N VAL A 96 -14.38 7.41 4.82
CA VAL A 96 -14.74 7.76 6.21
C VAL A 96 -16.02 8.60 6.25
N ILE A 97 -16.14 9.62 5.40
CA ILE A 97 -17.35 10.45 5.32
C ILE A 97 -18.56 9.60 4.97
N TYR A 98 -18.44 8.73 3.96
CA TYR A 98 -19.51 7.83 3.55
C TYR A 98 -19.95 6.92 4.70
N HIS A 99 -19.02 6.32 5.43
CA HIS A 99 -19.32 5.43 6.55
C HIS A 99 -19.99 6.16 7.73
N VAL A 100 -19.59 7.39 8.04
CA VAL A 100 -20.17 8.18 9.14
C VAL A 100 -21.53 8.80 8.77
N THR A 101 -21.76 9.13 7.50
CA THR A 101 -23.00 9.77 7.04
C THR A 101 -24.09 8.79 6.62
N THR A 102 -23.71 7.56 6.25
CA THR A 102 -24.65 6.53 5.80
C THR A 102 -25.36 5.86 6.97
N LYS A 103 -26.70 5.82 6.92
CA LYS A 103 -27.55 5.20 7.95
C LYS A 103 -27.77 3.69 7.78
N HIS A 104 -27.15 3.07 6.77
CA HIS A 104 -27.23 1.62 6.56
C HIS A 104 -26.42 0.88 7.60
N ASP A 105 -26.87 -0.34 7.93
CA ASP A 105 -26.24 -1.28 8.84
C ASP A 105 -24.92 -1.80 8.21
N THR A 106 -23.92 -0.92 8.15
CA THR A 106 -22.60 -1.23 7.64
C THR A 106 -21.81 -1.95 8.73
N PRO A 107 -20.99 -2.97 8.38
CA PRO A 107 -20.17 -3.66 9.37
C PRO A 107 -19.34 -2.66 10.18
N PRO A 108 -19.23 -2.82 11.52
CA PRO A 108 -18.54 -1.85 12.35
C PRO A 108 -17.06 -1.78 11.96
N VAL A 109 -16.65 -0.63 11.44
CA VAL A 109 -15.24 -0.36 11.07
C VAL A 109 -14.46 0.01 12.32
N ASP A 110 -13.37 -0.72 12.57
CA ASP A 110 -12.47 -0.41 13.66
C ASP A 110 -11.43 0.63 13.20
N PHE A 111 -11.76 1.91 13.44
CA PHE A 111 -10.89 3.03 13.06
C PHE A 111 -9.50 2.95 13.69
N LYS A 112 -9.37 2.34 14.88
CA LYS A 112 -8.06 2.16 15.52
C LYS A 112 -7.23 1.17 14.71
N ALA A 113 -7.80 0.03 14.35
CA ALA A 113 -7.13 -0.97 13.53
C ALA A 113 -6.84 -0.50 12.10
N GLY A 114 -7.64 0.43 11.57
CA GLY A 114 -7.40 1.04 10.25
C GLY A 114 -6.43 2.24 10.25
N SER A 115 -6.10 2.80 11.42
CA SER A 115 -5.35 4.07 11.52
C SER A 115 -3.93 4.05 10.93
N TRP A 116 -3.30 2.87 10.84
CA TRP A 116 -1.95 2.74 10.27
C TRP A 116 -1.91 3.09 8.78
N PHE A 117 -3.00 2.91 8.03
CA PHE A 117 -3.05 3.13 6.60
C PHE A 117 -2.90 4.61 6.23
N PRO A 118 -3.72 5.56 6.73
CA PRO A 118 -3.52 6.98 6.44
C PRO A 118 -2.20 7.51 7.00
N VAL A 119 -1.72 7.01 8.15
CA VAL A 119 -0.42 7.38 8.71
C VAL A 119 0.71 6.94 7.78
N TRP A 120 0.68 5.71 7.28
CA TRP A 120 1.62 5.18 6.30
C TRP A 120 1.63 6.00 5.01
N LEU A 121 0.46 6.28 4.44
CA LEU A 121 0.33 7.09 3.22
C LEU A 121 0.86 8.51 3.39
N ALA A 122 0.52 9.17 4.51
CA ALA A 122 0.99 10.51 4.81
C ALA A 122 2.52 10.55 4.99
N GLY A 123 3.08 9.56 5.67
CA GLY A 123 4.54 9.45 5.81
C GLY A 123 5.22 9.15 4.48
N MET A 124 4.67 8.27 3.65
CA MET A 124 5.20 8.02 2.30
C MET A 124 5.15 9.28 1.42
N LEU A 125 4.07 10.06 1.52
CA LEU A 125 3.93 11.33 0.81
C LEU A 125 4.98 12.35 1.29
N ALA A 126 5.17 12.48 2.61
CA ALA A 126 6.17 13.36 3.20
C ALA A 126 7.60 12.93 2.82
N LEU A 127 7.91 11.64 2.88
CA LEU A 127 9.21 11.11 2.48
C LEU A 127 9.47 11.34 0.99
N SER A 128 8.45 11.17 0.15
CA SER A 128 8.57 11.49 -1.27
C SER A 128 8.70 13.00 -1.53
N TYR A 129 8.10 13.85 -0.69
CA TYR A 129 8.19 15.30 -0.81
C TYR A 129 9.61 15.81 -0.53
N PHE A 130 10.25 15.25 0.50
CA PHE A 130 11.63 15.57 0.88
C PHE A 130 12.69 14.72 0.18
N GLY A 131 12.27 13.74 -0.63
CA GLY A 131 13.15 12.87 -1.41
C GLY A 131 13.63 13.53 -2.70
N GLU A 132 14.93 13.48 -2.94
CA GLU A 132 15.53 13.79 -4.25
C GLU A 132 15.89 12.48 -4.94
N VAL A 133 15.06 12.10 -5.91
CA VAL A 133 15.27 10.88 -6.71
C VAL A 133 16.01 11.18 -8.01
N THR A 134 15.96 12.43 -8.48
CA THR A 134 16.56 12.83 -9.75
C THR A 134 17.58 13.96 -9.56
N PRO A 135 18.84 13.63 -9.19
CA PRO A 135 19.89 14.63 -9.11
C PRO A 135 20.08 15.30 -10.47
N ASN A 136 20.04 16.64 -10.51
CA ASN A 136 20.29 17.47 -11.69
C ASN A 136 19.20 17.49 -12.79
N GLN A 137 17.95 17.10 -12.50
CA GLN A 137 16.80 17.49 -13.32
C GLN A 137 15.89 18.42 -12.53
N PRO A 138 15.26 19.43 -13.17
CA PRO A 138 14.30 20.27 -12.47
C PRO A 138 13.16 19.40 -11.93
N ALA A 139 12.72 19.64 -10.68
CA ALA A 139 11.54 18.98 -10.14
C ALA A 139 10.38 19.06 -11.12
N ASP A 140 9.82 17.90 -11.46
CA ASP A 140 8.57 17.83 -12.19
C ASP A 140 7.50 18.59 -11.37
N ALA A 141 6.85 19.57 -12.00
CA ALA A 141 5.81 20.36 -11.36
C ALA A 141 4.72 19.43 -10.80
N GLY A 142 4.58 19.47 -9.47
CA GLY A 142 3.50 18.77 -8.79
C GLY A 142 2.13 19.36 -9.12
N LEU A 143 1.08 18.57 -8.95
CA LEU A 143 -0.30 18.97 -9.24
C LEU A 143 -0.87 19.88 -8.13
N VAL A 144 -0.54 19.60 -6.88
CA VAL A 144 -1.09 20.20 -5.65
C VAL A 144 0.03 20.82 -4.80
N LEU A 145 1.17 20.18 -4.73
CA LEU A 145 2.33 20.47 -3.90
C LEU A 145 3.60 20.43 -4.76
N GLN A 146 4.43 21.46 -4.67
CA GLN A 146 5.73 21.48 -5.33
C GLN A 146 6.77 20.87 -4.39
N GLY A 147 7.28 19.68 -4.74
CA GLY A 147 8.23 18.88 -3.95
C GLY A 147 9.14 18.04 -4.85
N GLY A 148 10.00 17.22 -4.25
CA GLY A 148 10.96 16.37 -4.98
C GLY A 148 12.38 16.91 -5.09
N ASP A 149 12.65 18.10 -4.53
CA ASP A 149 13.97 18.75 -4.46
C ASP A 149 14.53 18.79 -3.02
N GLY A 150 14.16 17.81 -2.19
CA GLY A 150 14.55 17.79 -0.79
C GLY A 150 15.94 17.19 -0.55
N PRO A 151 16.51 17.30 0.66
CA PRO A 151 17.89 16.88 0.96
C PRO A 151 18.05 15.34 1.06
N ILE A 152 16.97 14.57 0.94
CA ILE A 152 17.00 13.12 1.12
C ILE A 152 17.35 12.47 -0.21
N GLY A 153 18.64 12.27 -0.46
CA GLY A 153 19.10 11.49 -1.62
C GLY A 153 18.72 10.01 -1.53
N VAL A 154 18.85 9.29 -2.65
CA VAL A 154 18.43 7.87 -2.80
C VAL A 154 18.96 6.94 -1.70
N GLY A 155 20.24 7.09 -1.30
CA GLY A 155 20.85 6.24 -0.28
C GLY A 155 20.28 6.47 1.13
N LEU A 156 20.23 7.73 1.59
CA LEU A 156 19.66 8.08 2.88
C LEU A 156 18.14 7.79 2.90
N GLY A 157 17.46 8.06 1.80
CA GLY A 157 16.05 7.75 1.62
C GLY A 157 15.74 6.27 1.78
N ALA A 158 16.56 5.38 1.23
CA ALA A 158 16.40 3.94 1.43
C ALA A 158 16.50 3.54 2.91
N LEU A 159 17.45 4.11 3.67
CA LEU A 159 17.56 3.85 5.12
C LEU A 159 16.36 4.37 5.89
N ILE A 160 15.88 5.57 5.57
CA ILE A 160 14.67 6.14 6.19
C ILE A 160 13.46 5.27 5.86
N ILE A 161 13.35 4.76 4.63
CA ILE A 161 12.27 3.85 4.21
C ILE A 161 12.34 2.52 4.97
N VAL A 162 13.53 1.97 5.24
CA VAL A 162 13.66 0.79 6.12
C VAL A 162 13.06 1.10 7.49
N VAL A 163 13.49 2.18 8.12
CA VAL A 163 13.01 2.59 9.45
C VAL A 163 11.51 2.83 9.43
N TRP A 164 11.00 3.57 8.45
CA TRP A 164 9.57 3.85 8.30
C TRP A 164 8.75 2.57 8.10
N SER A 165 9.24 1.64 7.27
CA SER A 165 8.58 0.36 7.02
C SER A 165 8.48 -0.48 8.29
N VAL A 166 9.56 -0.52 9.07
CA VAL A 166 9.60 -1.22 10.37
C VAL A 166 8.63 -0.58 11.36
N LEU A 167 8.64 0.75 11.49
CA LEU A 167 7.76 1.48 12.38
C LEU A 167 6.28 1.24 12.05
N ILE A 168 5.90 1.37 10.78
CA ILE A 168 4.53 1.13 10.33
C ILE A 168 4.13 -0.33 10.50
N TYR A 169 5.03 -1.28 10.20
CA TYR A 169 4.75 -2.70 10.38
C TYR A 169 4.41 -2.99 11.84
N TYR A 170 5.25 -2.57 12.79
CA TYR A 170 4.98 -2.79 14.21
C TYR A 170 3.78 -2.00 14.71
N TYR A 171 3.55 -0.78 14.22
CA TYR A 171 2.36 0.01 14.55
C TYR A 171 1.09 -0.72 14.11
N ALA A 172 1.03 -1.19 12.86
CA ALA A 172 -0.08 -1.98 12.34
C ALA A 172 -0.31 -3.26 13.15
N MET A 173 0.75 -3.95 13.58
CA MET A 173 0.61 -5.12 14.46
C MET A 173 0.11 -4.75 15.85
N ALA A 174 0.44 -3.57 16.38
CA ALA A 174 0.00 -3.11 17.69
C ALA A 174 -1.48 -2.69 17.70
N VAL A 175 -1.96 -2.07 16.61
CA VAL A 175 -3.37 -1.64 16.49
C VAL A 175 -4.30 -2.71 15.91
N ARG A 176 -3.77 -3.88 15.53
CA ARG A 176 -4.53 -4.98 14.93
C ARG A 176 -5.80 -5.34 15.74
N LEU A 177 -6.83 -5.80 15.05
CA LEU A 177 -8.06 -6.26 15.70
C LEU A 177 -7.81 -7.40 16.70
N PRO A 178 -8.52 -7.45 17.85
CA PRO A 178 -8.44 -8.56 18.79
C PRO A 178 -8.92 -9.88 18.18
N SER A 179 -8.22 -10.98 18.50
CA SER A 179 -8.50 -12.32 17.95
C SER A 179 -9.96 -12.76 18.08
N ARG A 180 -10.60 -12.45 19.22
CA ARG A 180 -12.02 -12.77 19.48
C ARG A 180 -12.97 -12.14 18.46
N ARG A 181 -12.72 -10.89 18.05
CA ARG A 181 -13.57 -10.18 17.09
C ARG A 181 -13.32 -10.69 15.66
N VAL A 182 -12.07 -10.99 15.33
CA VAL A 182 -11.71 -11.59 14.04
C VAL A 182 -12.39 -12.96 13.87
N ALA A 183 -12.36 -13.81 14.89
CA ALA A 183 -13.06 -15.10 14.87
C ALA A 183 -14.57 -14.93 14.60
N SER A 184 -15.23 -13.96 15.26
CA SER A 184 -16.65 -13.69 15.02
C SER A 184 -16.97 -13.20 13.60
N TYR A 185 -16.00 -12.60 12.89
CA TYR A 185 -16.17 -12.20 11.50
C TYR A 185 -15.96 -13.37 10.54
N VAL A 186 -15.02 -14.27 10.84
CA VAL A 186 -14.84 -15.51 10.09
C VAL A 186 -16.08 -16.39 10.21
N GLU A 187 -16.64 -16.56 11.41
CA GLU A 187 -17.87 -17.36 11.64
C GLU A 187 -19.10 -16.79 10.89
N LYS A 188 -19.18 -15.47 10.73
CA LYS A 188 -20.27 -14.79 10.01
C LYS A 188 -20.10 -14.82 8.49
N THR A 189 -18.91 -15.14 8.00
CA THR A 189 -18.67 -15.24 6.55
C THR A 189 -19.12 -16.63 6.11
N PRO A 190 -20.13 -16.77 5.24
CA PRO A 190 -20.53 -18.06 4.72
C PRO A 190 -19.31 -18.74 4.11
N THR A 191 -18.85 -19.82 4.73
CA THR A 191 -17.85 -20.68 4.10
C THR A 191 -18.61 -21.43 3.02
N ASP A 192 -18.50 -20.98 1.77
CA ASP A 192 -18.77 -21.86 0.63
C ASP A 192 -17.75 -22.99 0.73
N ALA A 193 -18.12 -24.04 1.48
CA ALA A 193 -17.41 -25.30 1.42
C ALA A 193 -17.48 -25.74 -0.05
N PRO A 194 -16.35 -26.09 -0.69
CA PRO A 194 -16.43 -26.77 -1.96
C PRO A 194 -17.24 -28.04 -1.69
N ASN A 195 -18.38 -28.18 -2.36
CA ASN A 195 -19.08 -29.45 -2.44
C ASN A 195 -18.07 -30.52 -2.85
N THR A 196 -17.57 -31.29 -1.89
CA THR A 196 -16.92 -32.57 -2.17
C THR A 196 -18.03 -33.52 -2.62
N ALA A 197 -18.41 -33.40 -3.89
CA ALA A 197 -19.14 -34.43 -4.60
C ALA A 197 -18.11 -35.44 -5.10
N GLY A 198 -18.06 -36.57 -4.40
CA GLY A 198 -17.34 -37.79 -4.75
C GLY A 198 -18.00 -38.96 -4.06
#